data_AF-A0A4V0WY92-F1
#
_entry.id   AF-A0A4V0WY92-F1
#
_cell.length_a   1.000
_cell.length_b   1.000
_cell.length_c   1.000
_cell.angle_alpha   90.00
_cell.angle_beta   90.00
_cell.angle_gamma   90.00
#
_symmetry.space_group_name_H-M   'P 1'
#
loop_
_entity.id
_entity.type
_entity.pdbx_description
1 polymer ?
#
loop_
_entity_poly.entity_id
_entity_poly.type
_entity_poly.pdbx_seq_one_letter_code
_entity_poly.pdbx_strand_id
1 'polypeptide(L)'
;MLPTKEEMSYAMSEKKAKKKGVAVEVEEEDFSLNDLLLRGRISASALEKELPSGDKVVEFRLIVSRQRRDGVDTLDIGAWSAKSRRIALTLKPDEWVEVSGAIHRRFWTGAGGLASRWQVEAVEISRI
;
A
#
# COMPACT_ATOMS: atom_id res chain seq x y z
N MET A 1 -66.90 15.67 -4.12
CA MET A 1 -66.64 14.58 -5.09
C MET A 1 -65.24 14.07 -4.79
N LEU A 2 -65.11 12.83 -4.30
CA LEU A 2 -63.85 12.26 -3.85
C LEU A 2 -63.04 11.77 -5.06
N PRO A 3 -61.70 11.98 -5.11
CA PRO A 3 -60.87 11.55 -6.22
C PRO A 3 -60.88 10.01 -6.37
N THR A 4 -60.73 9.54 -7.60
CA THR A 4 -60.85 8.10 -7.93
C THR A 4 -59.57 7.34 -7.56
N LYS A 5 -59.67 6.00 -7.41
CA LYS A 5 -58.56 5.14 -6.95
C LYS A 5 -57.31 5.21 -7.85
N GLU A 6 -57.44 5.59 -9.12
CA GLU A 6 -56.31 5.76 -10.05
C GLU A 6 -55.50 7.04 -9.76
N GLU A 7 -56.16 8.16 -9.45
CA GLU A 7 -55.52 9.43 -9.08
C GLU A 7 -54.72 9.33 -7.77
N MET A 8 -55.21 8.50 -6.83
CA MET A 8 -54.53 8.20 -5.58
C MET A 8 -53.28 7.32 -5.76
N SER A 9 -53.23 6.49 -6.81
CA SER A 9 -52.09 5.63 -7.12
C SER A 9 -50.92 6.41 -7.74
N TYR A 10 -51.24 7.45 -8.54
CA TYR A 10 -50.25 8.35 -9.13
C TYR A 10 -49.64 9.27 -8.07
N ALA A 11 -50.45 9.79 -7.14
CA ALA A 11 -49.98 10.60 -6.02
C ALA A 11 -49.12 9.82 -5.00
N MET A 12 -49.31 8.49 -4.89
CA MET A 12 -48.45 7.62 -4.08
C MET A 12 -47.13 7.26 -4.77
N SER A 13 -47.08 7.19 -6.11
CA SER A 13 -45.85 6.92 -6.85
C SER A 13 -44.88 8.11 -6.79
N GLU A 14 -45.41 9.34 -6.84
CA GLU A 14 -44.62 10.57 -6.71
C GLU A 14 -44.11 10.80 -5.28
N LYS A 15 -44.90 10.47 -4.25
CA LYS A 15 -44.51 10.62 -2.85
C LYS A 15 -43.53 9.55 -2.35
N LYS A 16 -43.55 8.34 -2.91
CA LYS A 16 -42.54 7.30 -2.57
C LYS A 16 -41.19 7.54 -3.24
N ALA A 17 -41.14 8.30 -4.35
CA ALA A 17 -39.87 8.68 -4.98
C ALA A 17 -39.09 9.76 -4.19
N LYS A 18 -39.75 10.52 -3.31
CA LYS A 18 -39.16 11.69 -2.63
C LYS A 18 -38.79 11.47 -1.16
N LYS A 19 -38.52 10.22 -0.77
CA LYS A 19 -37.84 9.91 0.48
C LYS A 19 -36.74 8.87 0.26
N LYS A 20 -35.96 9.04 -0.81
CA LYS A 20 -34.59 8.54 -0.84
C LYS A 20 -33.82 9.44 0.12
N GLY A 21 -33.66 9.00 1.36
CA GLY A 21 -32.80 9.67 2.31
C GLY A 21 -31.45 9.84 1.63
N VAL A 22 -31.08 11.09 1.34
CA VAL A 22 -29.71 11.42 0.98
C VAL A 22 -28.93 11.14 2.25
N ALA A 23 -28.36 9.94 2.35
CA ALA A 23 -27.23 9.72 3.23
C ALA A 23 -26.19 10.72 2.73
N VAL A 24 -26.06 11.83 3.46
CA VAL A 24 -24.94 12.73 3.27
C VAL A 24 -23.75 11.89 3.71
N GLU A 25 -23.05 11.29 2.75
CA GLU A 25 -21.70 10.81 2.97
C GLU A 25 -20.90 12.05 3.33
N VAL A 26 -20.75 12.26 4.63
CA VAL A 26 -19.75 13.20 5.14
C VAL A 26 -18.44 12.51 4.79
N GLU A 27 -17.78 12.95 3.72
CA GLU A 27 -16.39 12.60 3.49
C GLU A 27 -15.61 13.09 4.71
N GLU A 28 -15.34 12.16 5.63
CA GLU A 28 -14.44 12.43 6.75
C GLU A 28 -13.08 12.76 6.14
N GLU A 29 -12.51 13.91 6.52
CA GLU A 29 -11.19 14.32 6.05
C GLU A 29 -10.16 13.26 6.43
N ASP A 30 -9.50 12.67 5.42
CA ASP A 30 -8.43 11.68 5.63
C ASP A 30 -7.10 12.41 5.90
N PHE A 31 -6.62 12.28 7.13
CA PHE A 31 -5.34 12.86 7.58
C PHE A 31 -4.17 11.88 7.50
N SER A 32 -4.32 10.74 6.83
CA SER A 32 -3.28 9.72 6.73
C SER A 32 -2.07 10.21 5.93
N LEU A 33 -0.88 10.09 6.53
CA LEU A 33 0.40 10.27 5.84
C LEU A 33 1.19 8.96 5.95
N ASN A 34 1.47 8.35 4.80
CA ASN A 34 2.30 7.15 4.70
C ASN A 34 3.57 7.49 3.93
N ASP A 35 4.46 8.22 4.58
CA ASP A 35 5.80 8.48 4.11
C ASP A 35 6.82 7.93 5.13
N LEU A 36 8.00 7.58 4.62
CA LEU A 36 9.13 7.19 5.46
C LEU A 36 10.43 7.51 4.76
N LEU A 37 11.47 7.64 5.59
CA LEU A 37 12.86 7.74 5.17
C LEU A 37 13.69 6.84 6.08
N LEU A 38 14.39 5.87 5.47
CA LEU A 38 15.19 4.90 6.19
C LEU A 38 16.62 4.93 5.67
N ARG A 39 17.59 4.93 6.58
CA ARG A 39 19.01 4.80 6.26
C ARG A 39 19.55 3.53 6.88
N GLY A 40 20.26 2.75 6.09
CA GLY A 40 20.76 1.46 6.55
C GLY A 40 21.69 0.80 5.55
N ARG A 41 22.07 -0.43 5.89
CA ARG A 41 22.97 -1.25 5.07
C ARG A 41 22.20 -2.31 4.31
N ILE A 42 22.65 -2.59 3.09
CA ILE A 42 22.11 -3.68 2.28
C ILE A 42 22.57 -5.02 2.83
N SER A 43 21.64 -5.93 3.13
CA SER A 43 22.03 -7.23 3.72
C SER A 43 22.66 -8.18 2.70
N ALA A 44 22.17 -8.16 1.47
CA ALA A 44 22.54 -9.07 0.39
C ALA A 44 22.13 -8.48 -0.96
N SER A 45 22.65 -9.04 -2.06
CA SER A 45 22.24 -8.67 -3.41
C SER A 45 20.72 -8.78 -3.59
N ALA A 46 20.14 -7.82 -4.30
CA ALA A 46 18.71 -7.80 -4.57
C ALA A 46 18.26 -8.95 -5.49
N LEU A 47 17.02 -9.39 -5.33
CA LEU A 47 16.41 -10.46 -6.12
C LEU A 47 15.29 -9.89 -6.99
N GLU A 48 15.40 -10.04 -8.30
CA GLU A 48 14.30 -9.73 -9.22
C GLU A 48 13.29 -10.89 -9.26
N LYS A 49 12.01 -10.55 -9.19
CA LYS A 49 10.89 -11.49 -9.33
C LYS A 49 9.93 -10.94 -10.37
N GLU A 50 9.48 -11.83 -11.25
CA GLU A 50 8.39 -11.56 -12.17
C GLU A 50 7.11 -12.18 -11.59
N LEU A 51 6.05 -11.38 -11.53
CA LEU A 51 4.75 -11.80 -11.05
C LEU A 51 3.95 -12.44 -12.20
N PRO A 52 2.91 -13.25 -11.89
CA PRO A 52 2.02 -13.80 -12.92
C PRO A 52 1.35 -12.74 -13.80
N SER A 53 1.24 -11.49 -13.35
CA SER A 53 0.76 -10.36 -14.14
C SER A 53 1.73 -9.87 -15.22
N GLY A 54 3.00 -10.31 -15.18
CA GLY A 54 4.11 -9.77 -15.98
C GLY A 54 4.84 -8.60 -15.30
N ASP A 55 4.32 -8.10 -14.18
CA ASP A 55 5.00 -7.05 -13.41
C ASP A 55 6.27 -7.58 -12.76
N LYS A 56 7.28 -6.72 -12.68
CA LYS A 56 8.56 -7.04 -12.04
C LYS A 56 8.71 -6.26 -10.75
N VAL A 57 9.20 -6.96 -9.72
CA VAL A 57 9.58 -6.37 -8.43
C VAL A 57 11.01 -6.81 -8.11
N VAL A 58 11.83 -5.88 -7.63
CA VAL A 58 13.14 -6.19 -7.08
C VAL A 58 13.03 -6.10 -5.57
N GLU A 59 13.32 -7.21 -4.89
CA GLU A 59 13.25 -7.31 -3.43
C GLU A 59 14.65 -7.38 -2.83
N PHE A 60 14.89 -6.61 -1.78
CA PHE A 60 16.11 -6.65 -1.00
C PHE A 60 15.80 -6.32 0.45
N ARG A 61 16.81 -6.39 1.32
CA ARG A 61 16.66 -6.15 2.75
C ARG A 61 17.58 -5.04 3.22
N LEU A 62 16.99 -4.11 3.97
CA LEU A 62 17.69 -3.03 4.63
C LEU A 62 17.89 -3.36 6.10
N ILE A 63 19.13 -3.24 6.57
CA ILE A 63 19.52 -3.39 7.97
C ILE A 63 19.58 -2.00 8.58
N VAL A 64 18.77 -1.77 9.61
CA VAL A 64 18.71 -0.49 10.34
C VAL A 64 19.05 -0.74 11.81
N SER A 65 20.00 0.02 12.35
CA SER A 65 20.36 -0.09 13.77
C SER A 65 19.23 0.44 14.65
N ARG A 66 18.97 -0.26 15.76
CA ARG A 66 17.97 0.17 16.75
C ARG A 66 18.54 1.31 17.59
N GLN A 67 17.72 2.34 17.86
CA GLN A 67 18.19 3.54 18.56
C GLN A 67 18.41 3.33 20.08
N ARG A 68 17.55 2.54 20.74
CA ARG A 68 17.50 2.43 22.22
C ARG A 68 17.82 1.04 22.77
N ARG A 69 18.27 0.13 21.91
CA ARG A 69 18.59 -1.26 22.25
C ARG A 69 19.65 -1.80 21.32
N ASP A 70 20.42 -2.77 21.79
CA ASP A 70 21.36 -3.48 20.93
C ASP A 70 20.64 -4.24 19.82
N GLY A 71 21.34 -4.41 18.71
CA GLY A 71 20.90 -5.15 17.53
C GLY A 71 20.33 -4.28 16.41
N VAL A 72 19.73 -4.97 15.44
CA VAL A 72 19.26 -4.38 14.19
C VAL A 72 17.83 -4.81 13.89
N ASP A 73 17.11 -3.98 13.16
CA ASP A 73 15.89 -4.36 12.46
C ASP A 73 16.22 -4.63 10.99
N THR A 74 15.61 -5.68 10.45
CA THR A 74 15.72 -6.03 9.04
C THR A 74 14.39 -5.80 8.35
N LEU A 75 14.37 -4.90 7.38
CA LEU A 75 13.16 -4.49 6.69
C LEU A 75 13.19 -5.02 5.26
N ASP A 76 12.12 -5.69 4.85
CA ASP A 76 11.95 -6.12 3.47
C ASP A 76 11.56 -4.90 2.63
N ILE A 77 12.33 -4.63 1.56
CA ILE A 77 12.15 -3.51 0.64
C ILE A 77 11.72 -4.07 -0.73
N GLY A 78 10.69 -3.49 -1.32
CA GLY A 78 10.22 -3.79 -2.67
C GLY A 78 10.37 -2.58 -3.59
N ALA A 79 11.16 -2.71 -4.65
CA ALA A 79 11.28 -1.72 -5.70
C ALA A 79 10.41 -2.13 -6.89
N TRP A 80 9.38 -1.34 -7.18
CA TRP A 80 8.39 -1.65 -8.22
C TRP A 80 8.59 -0.85 -9.50
N SER A 81 9.10 0.39 -9.42
CA SER A 81 9.34 1.21 -10.61
C SER A 81 10.59 0.76 -11.37
N ALA A 82 10.64 0.96 -12.69
CA ALA A 82 11.83 0.65 -13.48
C ALA A 82 13.09 1.41 -12.99
N LYS A 83 12.92 2.65 -12.48
CA LYS A 83 13.99 3.47 -11.89
C LYS A 83 14.53 2.81 -10.62
N SER A 84 13.66 2.54 -9.64
CA SER A 84 14.09 1.96 -8.37
C SER A 84 14.61 0.53 -8.52
N ARG A 85 14.03 -0.29 -9.41
CA ARG A 85 14.55 -1.64 -9.73
C ARG A 85 15.97 -1.60 -10.28
N ARG A 86 16.26 -0.71 -11.23
CA ARG A 86 17.61 -0.58 -11.82
C ARG A 86 18.65 -0.22 -10.77
N ILE A 87 18.32 0.70 -9.85
CA ILE A 87 19.23 1.08 -8.75
C ILE A 87 19.40 -0.11 -7.79
N ALA A 88 18.30 -0.70 -7.33
CA ALA A 88 18.33 -1.82 -6.38
C ALA A 88 19.19 -3.00 -6.84
N LEU A 89 19.13 -3.35 -8.14
CA LEU A 89 19.95 -4.43 -8.72
C LEU A 89 21.46 -4.14 -8.74
N THR A 90 21.86 -2.87 -8.61
CA THR A 90 23.28 -2.48 -8.57
C THR A 90 23.84 -2.36 -7.16
N LEU A 91 22.99 -2.50 -6.14
CA LEU A 91 23.41 -2.41 -4.75
C LEU A 91 24.21 -3.63 -4.33
N LYS A 92 25.25 -3.40 -3.52
CA LYS A 92 26.10 -4.46 -2.99
C LYS A 92 25.81 -4.71 -1.51
N PRO A 93 26.05 -5.93 -1.01
CA PRO A 93 26.03 -6.18 0.42
C PRO A 93 26.91 -5.17 1.18
N ASP A 94 26.45 -4.78 2.37
CA ASP A 94 27.04 -3.77 3.26
C ASP A 94 27.09 -2.33 2.74
N GLU A 95 26.58 -2.06 1.53
CA GLU A 95 26.47 -0.70 1.01
C GLU A 95 25.44 0.11 1.82
N TRP A 96 25.79 1.36 2.13
CA TRP A 96 24.89 2.28 2.82
C TRP A 96 23.98 2.98 1.82
N VAL A 97 22.69 2.96 2.13
CA VAL A 97 21.67 3.61 1.32
C VAL A 97 20.66 4.34 2.19
N GLU A 98 20.02 5.31 1.58
CA GLU A 98 18.77 5.90 2.01
C GLU A 98 17.64 5.42 1.08
N VAL A 99 16.51 5.03 1.68
CA VAL A 99 15.30 4.60 0.99
C VAL A 99 14.14 5.47 1.46
N SER A 100 13.45 6.10 0.50
CA SER A 100 12.20 6.81 0.74
C SER A 100 11.03 6.09 0.10
N GLY A 101 9.85 6.22 0.70
CA GLY A 101 8.62 5.65 0.16
C GLY A 101 7.56 5.46 1.22
N ALA A 102 6.89 4.29 1.18
CA ALA A 102 5.73 4.00 2.00
C ALA A 102 5.78 2.56 2.53
N ILE A 103 5.07 2.29 3.64
CA ILE A 103 4.95 0.95 4.19
C ILE A 103 3.62 0.31 3.81
N HIS A 104 3.65 -0.95 3.38
CA HIS A 104 2.47 -1.71 2.99
C HIS A 104 2.45 -3.06 3.70
N ARG A 105 1.24 -3.53 4.02
CA ARG A 105 1.04 -4.91 4.45
C ARG A 105 0.66 -5.74 3.23
N ARG A 106 1.54 -6.69 2.89
CA ARG A 106 1.28 -7.67 1.83
C ARG A 106 0.65 -8.91 2.42
N PHE A 107 -0.37 -9.40 1.74
CA PHE A 107 -1.08 -10.63 2.08
C PHE A 107 -0.92 -11.65 0.95
N TRP A 108 -0.73 -12.92 1.30
CA TRP A 108 -0.72 -13.99 0.31
C TRP A 108 -1.20 -15.29 0.97
N THR A 109 -1.70 -16.21 0.15
CA THR A 109 -2.07 -17.55 0.59
C THR A 109 -0.90 -18.51 0.39
N GLY A 110 -0.43 -19.14 1.46
CA GLY A 110 0.58 -20.19 1.43
C GLY A 110 0.01 -21.55 1.85
N ALA A 111 0.87 -22.57 1.92
CA ALA A 111 0.48 -23.91 2.34
C ALA A 111 -0.16 -23.96 3.76
N GLY A 112 0.17 -23.00 4.63
CA GLY A 112 -0.39 -22.87 5.97
C GLY A 112 -1.58 -21.90 6.09
N GLY A 113 -2.16 -21.43 4.98
CA GLY A 113 -3.25 -20.46 4.98
C GLY A 113 -2.81 -19.02 4.70
N LEU A 114 -3.60 -18.04 5.15
CA LEU A 114 -3.34 -16.61 4.92
C LEU A 114 -2.09 -16.17 5.70
N ALA A 115 -1.10 -15.66 4.97
CA ALA A 115 0.11 -15.07 5.52
C ALA A 115 0.15 -13.57 5.22
N SER A 116 0.84 -12.83 6.08
CA SER A 116 1.06 -11.40 5.86
C SER A 116 2.46 -10.97 6.28
N ARG A 117 3.03 -9.97 5.59
CA ARG A 117 4.26 -9.29 5.97
C ARG A 117 4.17 -7.80 5.68
N TRP A 118 4.89 -7.03 6.48
CA TRP A 118 5.18 -5.63 6.17
C TRP A 118 6.32 -5.56 5.17
N GLN A 119 6.14 -4.74 4.14
CA GLN A 119 7.16 -4.43 3.15
C GLN A 119 7.16 -2.92 2.92
N VAL A 120 8.35 -2.35 2.83
CA VAL A 120 8.52 -0.96 2.40
C VAL A 120 8.55 -0.93 0.88
N GLU A 121 7.69 -0.14 0.26
CA GLU A 121 7.80 0.22 -1.14
C GLU A 121 8.87 1.31 -1.29
N ALA A 122 9.89 1.05 -2.10
CA ALA A 122 10.94 2.01 -2.41
C ALA A 122 10.54 2.88 -3.61
N VAL A 123 10.24 4.14 -3.32
CA VAL A 123 10.03 5.20 -4.31
C VAL A 123 11.37 5.76 -4.78
N GLU A 124 12.25 6.14 -3.85
CA GLU A 124 13.62 6.53 -4.16
C GLU A 124 14.65 5.73 -3.35
N ILE A 125 15.82 5.55 -3.97
CA ILE A 125 16.97 4.88 -3.37
C ILE A 125 18.19 5.72 -3.72
N SER A 126 18.93 6.17 -2.72
CA SER A 126 20.19 6.91 -2.87
C SER A 126 21.30 6.25 -2.07
N ARG A 127 22.54 6.33 -2.57
CA ARG A 127 23.75 5.86 -1.88
C ARG A 127 24.27 6.98 -0.98
N ILE A 128 24.79 6.63 0.19
CA ILE A 128 25.32 7.59 1.17
C ILE A 128 26.69 7.16 1.70
#